data_AF-A0A7V9IFG4-F1
#
_entry.id   AF-A0A7V9IFG4-F1
#
_cell.length_a   1.000
_cell.length_b   1.000
_cell.length_c   1.000
_cell.angle_alpha   90.00
_cell.angle_beta   90.00
_cell.angle_gamma   90.00
#
_symmetry.space_group_name_H-M   'P 1'
#
loop_
_entity.id
_entity.type
_entity.pdbx_description
1 polymer ?
#
loop_
_entity_poly.entity_id
_entity_poly.type
_entity_poly.pdbx_seq_one_letter_code
_entity_poly.pdbx_strand_id
1 'polypeptide(L)'
;MSQAQATMTPSSSHSRIRNSCSRPGTEKRAQGQVADVVRKWRAADLAPGPCDELLHAPQVGETLVVPPAQHRRSIRSEVMNDREIVELHIVSDSTGETAARLVAALEAQFPEQPFEEIRHPRVESIDDLKLTVSRAKGRPAVMVYTLVDREMREAMRTLCRSARLHYCDLLGHPIESIAKVSGMAAQMTPGARPPLDSTYFKRMEAIEFAVKFDDGVGTGLRDADVVLVGVSRTSKTPLSIYLGYLGHKAANVPIVKGITPPPELYEIDPLKVVGLTIDAERLAEIRTARVRGMGTTNRRYAELLEIYSELEEADAIHRRLGCPVIDVTGLSIEETAHRVVRLVDRRRQEAAVS
;
A
#
# COMPACT_ATOMS: atom_id res chain seq x y z
N MET A 1 16.62 -70.44 50.13
CA MET A 1 16.51 -71.04 48.79
C MET A 1 16.35 -69.92 47.79
N SER A 2 17.15 -70.00 46.74
CA SER A 2 17.24 -69.11 45.57
C SER A 2 15.89 -68.86 44.89
N GLN A 3 15.66 -67.66 44.34
CA GLN A 3 15.54 -67.49 42.87
C GLN A 3 15.23 -66.05 42.45
N ALA A 4 15.58 -65.80 41.18
CA ALA A 4 15.77 -64.53 40.51
C ALA A 4 14.56 -64.08 39.68
N GLN A 5 14.57 -62.77 39.39
CA GLN A 5 14.08 -62.01 38.21
C GLN A 5 12.97 -62.58 37.30
N ALA A 6 11.92 -61.77 37.06
CA ALA A 6 11.53 -61.29 35.73
C ALA A 6 10.47 -60.16 35.78
N THR A 7 10.75 -59.12 34.99
CA THR A 7 9.92 -58.07 34.34
C THR A 7 8.39 -58.09 34.44
N MET A 8 7.78 -56.90 34.69
CA MET A 8 6.60 -56.36 33.97
C MET A 8 6.25 -54.91 34.39
N THR A 9 5.80 -54.11 33.42
CA THR A 9 5.31 -52.71 33.53
C THR A 9 3.91 -52.60 34.15
N PRO A 10 3.52 -51.40 34.65
CA PRO A 10 2.15 -50.90 34.46
C PRO A 10 2.09 -49.39 34.14
N SER A 11 1.45 -48.98 33.04
CA SER A 11 0.03 -48.60 32.90
C SER A 11 -0.27 -47.13 33.23
N SER A 12 -0.61 -46.33 32.22
CA SER A 12 -1.35 -45.08 32.40
C SER A 12 -2.47 -44.97 31.35
N SER A 13 -3.68 -45.09 31.88
CA SER A 13 -5.02 -44.82 31.34
C SER A 13 -5.13 -43.93 30.09
N HIS A 14 -5.75 -44.49 29.05
CA HIS A 14 -6.39 -43.74 27.96
C HIS A 14 -7.89 -43.56 28.26
N SER A 15 -8.37 -42.31 28.36
CA SER A 15 -9.78 -41.96 28.22
C SER A 15 -10.01 -41.22 26.90
N ARG A 16 -10.80 -41.86 26.03
CA ARG A 16 -11.21 -41.37 24.70
C ARG A 16 -12.01 -40.06 24.81
N ILE A 17 -11.62 -39.04 24.04
CA ILE A 17 -12.51 -37.96 23.61
C ILE A 17 -12.66 -38.07 22.09
N ARG A 18 -13.92 -38.06 21.65
CA ARG A 18 -14.38 -38.30 20.28
C ARG A 18 -14.05 -37.10 19.39
N ASN A 19 -13.40 -37.34 18.25
CA ASN A 19 -13.33 -36.37 17.15
C ASN A 19 -14.69 -36.28 16.46
N SER A 20 -15.30 -35.09 16.46
CA SER A 20 -16.41 -34.75 15.57
C SER A 20 -15.89 -33.95 14.37
N CYS A 21 -16.04 -34.55 13.19
CA CYS A 21 -15.89 -34.02 11.83
C CYS A 21 -16.00 -32.49 11.70
N SER A 22 -14.90 -31.84 11.31
CA SER A 22 -14.92 -30.60 10.53
C SER A 22 -15.15 -30.94 9.04
N ARG A 23 -16.12 -30.27 8.41
CA ARG A 23 -16.52 -30.51 7.02
C ARG A 23 -15.41 -30.02 6.06
N PRO A 24 -14.99 -30.77 5.02
CA PRO A 24 -13.89 -30.41 4.12
C PRO A 24 -14.19 -29.28 3.11
N GLY A 25 -15.25 -28.50 3.32
CA GLY A 25 -15.82 -27.60 2.30
C GLY A 25 -15.42 -26.12 2.42
N THR A 26 -14.89 -25.68 3.56
CA THR A 26 -14.65 -24.25 3.83
C THR A 26 -13.24 -23.77 3.48
N GLU A 27 -12.21 -24.60 3.67
CA GLU A 27 -10.82 -24.26 3.30
C GLU A 27 -10.62 -24.10 1.78
N LYS A 28 -11.27 -24.95 0.97
CA LYS A 28 -11.19 -24.85 -0.49
C LYS A 28 -11.89 -23.60 -1.05
N ARG A 29 -12.84 -23.02 -0.31
CA ARG A 29 -13.59 -21.83 -0.74
C ARG A 29 -12.78 -20.54 -0.49
N ALA A 30 -12.05 -20.48 0.62
CA ALA A 30 -11.17 -19.36 0.97
C ALA A 30 -9.95 -19.26 0.02
N GLN A 31 -9.31 -20.40 -0.30
CA GLN A 31 -8.22 -20.43 -1.28
C GLN A 31 -8.67 -20.02 -2.70
N GLY A 32 -9.91 -20.33 -3.07
CA GLY A 32 -10.50 -19.91 -4.35
C GLY A 32 -10.72 -18.38 -4.44
N GLN A 33 -11.20 -17.74 -3.37
CA GLN A 33 -11.44 -16.30 -3.36
C GLN A 33 -10.14 -15.48 -3.42
N VAL A 34 -9.07 -15.92 -2.73
CA VAL A 34 -7.76 -15.26 -2.79
C VAL A 34 -7.16 -15.37 -4.21
N ALA A 35 -7.28 -16.53 -4.85
CA ALA A 35 -6.80 -16.74 -6.22
C ALA A 35 -7.56 -15.92 -7.27
N ASP A 36 -8.86 -15.66 -7.06
CA ASP A 36 -9.68 -14.86 -7.96
C ASP A 36 -9.43 -13.35 -7.84
N VAL A 37 -9.13 -12.85 -6.62
CA VAL A 37 -8.72 -11.45 -6.42
C VAL A 37 -7.36 -11.20 -7.07
N VAL A 38 -6.39 -12.09 -6.88
CA VAL A 38 -5.06 -11.99 -7.49
C VAL A 38 -5.13 -12.09 -9.02
N ARG A 39 -6.05 -12.91 -9.57
CA ARG A 39 -6.29 -12.98 -11.03
C ARG A 39 -6.96 -11.73 -11.60
N LYS A 40 -7.95 -11.16 -10.90
CA LYS A 40 -8.59 -9.91 -11.32
C LYS A 40 -7.62 -8.73 -11.30
N TRP A 41 -6.67 -8.72 -10.37
CA TRP A 41 -5.60 -7.72 -10.34
C TRP A 41 -4.65 -7.83 -11.53
N ARG A 42 -4.16 -9.04 -11.86
CA ARG A 42 -3.30 -9.26 -13.03
C ARG A 42 -3.95 -8.93 -14.38
N ALA A 43 -5.28 -8.96 -14.47
CA ALA A 43 -6.02 -8.65 -15.69
C ALA A 43 -6.24 -7.13 -15.90
N ALA A 44 -6.07 -6.31 -14.86
CA ALA A 44 -6.27 -4.85 -14.94
C ALA A 44 -5.00 -4.09 -15.39
N ASP A 45 -3.82 -4.69 -15.28
CA ASP A 45 -2.53 -4.08 -15.62
C ASP A 45 -2.08 -4.30 -17.08
N LEU A 46 -2.92 -4.91 -17.93
CA LEU A 46 -2.58 -5.23 -19.32
C LEU A 46 -3.73 -4.89 -20.28
N ALA A 47 -3.98 -3.61 -20.53
CA ALA A 47 -4.72 -3.16 -21.71
C ALA A 47 -4.37 -1.70 -22.08
N PRO A 48 -3.56 -1.46 -23.14
CA PRO A 48 -3.53 -0.15 -23.79
C PRO A 48 -4.78 -0.02 -24.69
N GLY A 49 -5.62 0.97 -24.42
CA GLY A 49 -6.73 1.33 -25.31
C GLY A 49 -6.23 2.15 -26.50
N PRO A 50 -6.71 1.91 -27.74
CA PRO A 50 -6.30 2.68 -28.89
C PRO A 50 -7.10 4.00 -29.00
N CYS A 51 -6.39 5.09 -29.31
CA CYS A 51 -6.93 6.28 -29.93
C CYS A 51 -6.96 6.05 -31.45
N ASP A 52 -8.12 6.17 -32.10
CA ASP A 52 -8.40 7.21 -33.11
C ASP A 52 -9.74 6.97 -33.86
N GLU A 53 -10.19 8.07 -34.49
CA GLU A 53 -11.15 8.20 -35.61
C GLU A 53 -12.65 8.47 -35.38
N LEU A 54 -13.00 9.73 -35.72
CA LEU A 54 -14.10 10.20 -36.59
C LEU A 54 -15.56 10.01 -36.13
N LEU A 55 -16.29 11.15 -36.03
CA LEU A 55 -17.50 11.44 -36.83
C LEU A 55 -18.15 12.81 -36.49
N HIS A 56 -18.26 13.63 -37.55
CA HIS A 56 -19.28 14.65 -37.88
C HIS A 56 -19.85 15.66 -36.86
N ALA A 57 -19.58 16.93 -37.17
CA ALA A 57 -20.43 18.09 -36.84
C ALA A 57 -21.68 18.15 -37.74
N PRO A 58 -22.72 18.89 -37.29
CA PRO A 58 -23.31 19.91 -38.16
C PRO A 58 -23.45 21.29 -37.49
N GLN A 59 -23.35 22.32 -38.33
CA GLN A 59 -23.54 23.75 -38.04
C GLN A 59 -25.03 24.12 -37.99
N VAL A 60 -25.43 25.14 -37.22
CA VAL A 60 -26.19 26.34 -37.67
C VAL A 60 -26.11 27.47 -36.62
N GLY A 61 -25.90 28.73 -37.05
CA GLY A 61 -26.69 29.86 -36.56
C GLY A 61 -26.01 30.99 -35.75
N GLU A 62 -25.48 31.98 -36.47
CA GLU A 62 -25.50 33.46 -36.32
C GLU A 62 -25.71 34.12 -34.94
N THR A 63 -25.23 35.32 -34.58
CA THR A 63 -24.27 36.34 -35.03
C THR A 63 -24.41 37.46 -33.98
N LEU A 64 -23.35 37.96 -33.35
CA LEU A 64 -23.32 39.37 -32.94
C LEU A 64 -21.88 39.91 -32.90
N VAL A 65 -21.66 40.95 -33.69
CA VAL A 65 -20.39 41.66 -33.91
C VAL A 65 -20.31 42.87 -32.99
N VAL A 66 -19.16 43.08 -32.33
CA VAL A 66 -18.75 44.38 -31.74
C VAL A 66 -17.23 44.53 -31.92
N PRO A 67 -16.68 45.63 -32.48
CA PRO A 67 -15.23 45.85 -32.62
C PRO A 67 -14.72 46.88 -31.57
N PRO A 68 -13.44 47.28 -31.57
CA PRO A 68 -12.38 46.69 -30.76
C PRO A 68 -11.92 47.62 -29.61
N ALA A 69 -11.56 47.04 -28.46
CA ALA A 69 -10.76 47.74 -27.46
C ALA A 69 -9.37 47.09 -27.39
N GLN A 70 -8.40 47.78 -27.97
CA GLN A 70 -6.99 47.47 -27.87
C GLN A 70 -6.57 47.43 -26.39
N HIS A 71 -6.24 46.25 -25.87
CA HIS A 71 -5.29 46.11 -24.78
C HIS A 71 -4.28 45.03 -25.17
N ARG A 72 -3.10 45.51 -25.51
CA ARG A 72 -1.90 44.75 -25.85
C ARG A 72 -1.33 44.11 -24.57
N ARG A 73 -0.77 42.90 -24.74
CA ARG A 73 0.11 42.11 -23.83
C ARG A 73 -0.68 41.18 -22.91
N SER A 74 -0.46 39.87 -22.88
CA SER A 74 0.67 39.05 -23.33
C SER A 74 0.09 37.74 -23.87
N ILE A 75 0.37 37.47 -25.14
CA ILE A 75 0.38 36.11 -25.66
C ILE A 75 1.53 35.44 -24.91
N ARG A 76 1.22 34.68 -23.85
CA ARG A 76 2.13 33.62 -23.41
C ARG A 76 2.10 32.61 -24.54
N SER A 77 3.08 32.73 -25.42
CA SER A 77 3.50 31.64 -26.30
C SER A 77 3.63 30.39 -25.44
N GLU A 78 2.81 29.38 -25.71
CA GLU A 78 3.10 28.01 -25.33
C GLU A 78 4.44 27.66 -25.96
N VAL A 79 5.52 27.80 -25.18
CA VAL A 79 6.82 27.28 -25.54
C VAL A 79 6.67 25.78 -25.47
N MET A 80 6.52 25.13 -26.63
CA MET A 80 6.76 23.70 -26.77
C MET A 80 8.14 23.43 -26.17
N ASN A 81 8.15 22.70 -25.06
CA ASN A 81 9.33 22.47 -24.25
C ASN A 81 10.24 21.47 -25.00
N ASP A 82 11.09 21.97 -25.89
CA ASP A 82 12.08 21.21 -26.65
C ASP A 82 13.28 20.81 -25.75
N ARG A 83 12.99 20.33 -24.54
CA ARG A 83 14.01 19.85 -23.61
C ARG A 83 14.41 18.45 -24.02
N GLU A 84 15.71 18.25 -24.14
CA GLU A 84 16.29 16.95 -24.41
C GLU A 84 15.89 15.95 -23.31
N ILE A 85 15.46 14.75 -23.71
CA ILE A 85 15.06 13.67 -22.78
C ILE A 85 16.31 13.21 -22.01
N VAL A 86 16.20 13.14 -20.69
CA VAL A 86 17.26 12.60 -19.84
C VAL A 86 16.97 11.14 -19.50
N GLU A 87 17.88 10.25 -19.88
CA GLU A 87 17.76 8.81 -19.58
C GLU A 87 18.21 8.52 -18.14
N LEU A 88 17.34 7.89 -17.34
CA LEU A 88 17.65 7.41 -16.00
C LEU A 88 17.85 5.90 -16.05
N HIS A 89 19.11 5.47 -16.07
CA HIS A 89 19.47 4.06 -16.11
C HIS A 89 19.48 3.46 -14.71
N ILE A 90 18.47 2.66 -14.39
CA ILE A 90 18.33 1.97 -13.10
C ILE A 90 19.05 0.63 -13.18
N VAL A 91 20.16 0.48 -12.44
CA VAL A 91 21.00 -0.73 -12.48
C VAL A 91 20.99 -1.45 -11.13
N SER A 92 20.73 -2.76 -11.13
CA SER A 92 20.64 -3.53 -9.88
C SER A 92 21.12 -4.95 -10.07
N ASP A 93 21.81 -5.48 -9.06
CA ASP A 93 22.14 -6.91 -8.93
C ASP A 93 20.91 -7.76 -8.50
N SER A 94 19.75 -7.12 -8.33
CA SER A 94 18.46 -7.73 -8.00
C SER A 94 17.34 -7.16 -8.86
N THR A 95 16.24 -6.68 -8.28
CA THR A 95 15.05 -6.22 -9.02
C THR A 95 15.11 -4.75 -9.46
N GLY A 96 15.94 -3.92 -8.81
CA GLY A 96 16.02 -2.47 -9.06
C GLY A 96 14.89 -1.63 -8.44
N GLU A 97 13.98 -2.24 -7.69
CA GLU A 97 12.80 -1.55 -7.14
C GLU A 97 13.16 -0.42 -6.17
N THR A 98 14.20 -0.61 -5.34
CA THR A 98 14.67 0.43 -4.41
C THR A 98 15.15 1.67 -5.16
N ALA A 99 15.92 1.47 -6.23
CA ALA A 99 16.41 2.57 -7.07
C ALA A 99 15.26 3.24 -7.85
N ALA A 100 14.32 2.45 -8.38
CA ALA A 100 13.15 2.97 -9.08
C ALA A 100 12.30 3.90 -8.20
N ARG A 101 12.08 3.54 -6.93
CA ARG A 101 11.34 4.40 -5.99
C ARG A 101 12.05 5.73 -5.73
N LEU A 102 13.37 5.72 -5.64
CA LEU A 102 14.14 6.95 -5.51
C LEU A 102 14.08 7.78 -6.79
N VAL A 103 14.19 7.15 -7.96
CA VAL A 103 14.05 7.81 -9.26
C VAL A 103 12.71 8.52 -9.37
N ALA A 104 11.60 7.85 -9.08
CA ALA A 104 10.28 8.48 -9.09
C ALA A 104 10.19 9.70 -8.13
N ALA A 105 10.83 9.61 -6.95
CA ALA A 105 10.88 10.75 -6.03
C ALA A 105 11.77 11.90 -6.55
N LEU A 106 12.84 11.61 -7.28
CA LEU A 106 13.71 12.60 -7.91
C LEU A 106 13.02 13.29 -9.09
N GLU A 107 12.34 12.54 -9.97
CA GLU A 107 11.60 13.08 -11.11
C GLU A 107 10.55 14.10 -10.66
N ALA A 108 9.86 13.83 -9.54
CA ALA A 108 8.90 14.76 -8.95
C ALA A 108 9.50 16.12 -8.55
N GLN A 109 10.82 16.22 -8.38
CA GLN A 109 11.52 17.49 -8.11
C GLN A 109 11.82 18.30 -9.39
N PHE A 110 11.64 17.71 -10.57
CA PHE A 110 11.91 18.32 -11.88
C PHE A 110 10.70 18.22 -12.82
N PRO A 111 9.55 18.84 -12.48
CA PRO A 111 8.28 18.63 -13.19
C PRO A 111 8.28 19.05 -14.66
N GLU A 112 9.23 19.89 -15.08
CA GLU A 112 9.35 20.39 -16.45
C GLU A 112 10.42 19.64 -17.27
N GLN A 113 11.14 18.67 -16.69
CA GLN A 113 12.17 17.89 -17.39
C GLN A 113 11.58 16.55 -17.85
N PRO A 114 11.63 16.22 -19.15
CA PRO A 114 11.28 14.88 -19.60
C PRO A 114 12.38 13.87 -19.20
N PHE A 115 11.96 12.75 -18.61
CA PHE A 115 12.81 11.62 -18.26
C PHE A 115 12.36 10.34 -18.96
N GLU A 116 13.32 9.45 -19.22
CA GLU A 116 13.07 8.08 -19.66
C GLU A 116 13.75 7.09 -18.72
N GLU A 117 12.96 6.25 -18.04
CA GLU A 117 13.49 5.18 -17.19
C GLU A 117 13.94 3.98 -18.01
N ILE A 118 15.22 3.59 -17.89
CA ILE A 118 15.76 2.38 -18.53
C ILE A 118 16.27 1.43 -17.45
N ARG A 119 15.61 0.28 -17.30
CA ARG A 119 15.91 -0.69 -16.23
C ARG A 119 16.88 -1.79 -16.69
N HIS A 120 17.88 -2.05 -15.86
CA HIS A 120 18.88 -3.12 -15.99
C HIS A 120 18.86 -3.97 -14.70
N PRO A 121 17.83 -4.83 -14.52
CA PRO A 121 17.74 -5.72 -13.37
C PRO A 121 18.69 -6.91 -13.55
N ARG A 122 19.07 -7.56 -12.43
CA ARG A 122 19.91 -8.76 -12.37
C ARG A 122 21.24 -8.62 -13.13
N VAL A 123 21.93 -7.52 -12.90
CA VAL A 123 23.31 -7.34 -13.36
C VAL A 123 24.23 -8.11 -12.42
N GLU A 124 24.76 -9.23 -12.91
CA GLU A 124 25.50 -10.22 -12.12
C GLU A 124 27.01 -10.20 -12.40
N SER A 125 27.45 -9.52 -13.47
CA SER A 125 28.86 -9.50 -13.88
C SER A 125 29.35 -8.11 -14.34
N ILE A 126 30.68 -7.95 -14.33
CA ILE A 126 31.34 -6.74 -14.88
C ILE A 126 31.03 -6.56 -16.37
N ASP A 127 30.85 -7.64 -17.12
CA ASP A 127 30.51 -7.56 -18.54
C ASP A 127 29.07 -7.05 -18.76
N ASP A 128 28.13 -7.39 -17.88
CA ASP A 128 26.80 -6.79 -17.87
C ASP A 128 26.89 -5.28 -17.60
N LEU A 129 27.73 -4.86 -16.64
CA LEU A 129 27.95 -3.44 -16.36
C LEU A 129 28.51 -2.70 -17.59
N LYS A 130 29.46 -3.31 -18.32
CA LYS A 130 29.99 -2.73 -19.56
C LYS A 130 28.88 -2.56 -20.60
N LEU A 131 28.02 -3.57 -20.77
CA LEU A 131 26.89 -3.48 -21.69
C LEU A 131 25.94 -2.35 -21.28
N THR A 132 25.55 -2.28 -20.01
CA THR A 132 24.67 -1.24 -19.48
C THR A 132 25.27 0.17 -19.65
N VAL A 133 26.55 0.36 -19.34
CA VAL A 133 27.24 1.65 -19.53
C VAL A 133 27.39 2.00 -21.01
N SER A 134 27.65 1.02 -21.87
CA SER A 134 27.75 1.24 -23.32
C SER A 134 26.43 1.75 -23.92
N ARG A 135 25.28 1.32 -23.36
CA ARG A 135 23.96 1.82 -23.75
C ARG A 135 23.77 3.27 -23.35
N ALA A 136 24.22 3.70 -22.18
CA ALA A 136 24.05 5.09 -21.76
C ALA A 136 25.06 6.06 -22.43
N LYS A 137 26.19 5.53 -22.91
CA LYS A 137 27.31 6.35 -23.39
C LYS A 137 26.92 7.24 -24.57
N GLY A 138 27.23 8.53 -24.44
CA GLY A 138 26.97 9.53 -25.49
C GLY A 138 25.55 10.08 -25.49
N ARG A 139 24.72 9.68 -24.50
CA ARG A 139 23.37 10.21 -24.28
C ARG A 139 23.34 11.09 -23.03
N PRO A 140 22.35 12.00 -22.89
CA PRO A 140 22.07 12.71 -21.64
C PRO A 140 21.55 11.71 -20.61
N ALA A 141 22.45 10.99 -19.95
CA ALA A 141 22.10 9.86 -19.11
C ALA A 141 22.73 9.94 -17.71
N VAL A 142 21.96 9.47 -16.71
CA VAL A 142 22.42 9.29 -15.33
C VAL A 142 22.25 7.83 -14.94
N MET A 143 23.34 7.23 -14.42
CA MET A 143 23.33 5.85 -13.93
C MET A 143 22.95 5.83 -12.45
N VAL A 144 21.78 5.32 -12.10
CA VAL A 144 21.32 5.18 -10.71
C VAL A 144 21.37 3.70 -10.33
N TYR A 145 22.15 3.32 -9.33
CA TYR A 145 22.38 1.90 -9.09
C TYR A 145 22.37 1.45 -7.62
N THR A 146 21.96 0.20 -7.45
CA THR A 146 21.97 -0.55 -6.19
C THR A 146 22.78 -1.82 -6.40
N LEU A 147 24.10 -1.75 -6.18
CA LEU A 147 24.99 -2.90 -6.26
C LEU A 147 25.55 -3.16 -4.85
N VAL A 148 25.31 -4.36 -4.33
CA VAL A 148 25.72 -4.77 -2.99
C VAL A 148 27.18 -5.21 -2.98
N ASP A 149 27.65 -5.86 -4.05
CA ASP A 149 29.05 -6.27 -4.16
C ASP A 149 29.99 -5.07 -4.34
N ARG A 150 31.14 -5.08 -3.66
CA ARG A 150 32.09 -3.96 -3.67
C ARG A 150 32.84 -3.86 -4.99
N GLU A 151 33.26 -4.98 -5.54
CA GLU A 151 34.00 -5.03 -6.80
C GLU A 151 33.12 -4.51 -7.95
N MET A 152 31.86 -4.92 -7.99
CA MET A 152 30.86 -4.42 -8.93
C MET A 152 30.62 -2.91 -8.79
N ARG A 153 30.55 -2.38 -7.56
CA ARG A 153 30.44 -0.93 -7.33
C ARG A 153 31.66 -0.17 -7.85
N GLU A 154 32.86 -0.65 -7.56
CA GLU A 154 34.10 -0.03 -7.99
C GLU A 154 34.26 -0.08 -9.52
N ALA A 155 33.91 -1.22 -10.13
CA ALA A 155 33.86 -1.40 -11.57
C ALA A 155 32.87 -0.43 -12.23
N MET A 156 31.64 -0.34 -11.72
CA MET A 156 30.62 0.58 -12.23
C MET A 156 31.10 2.05 -12.18
N ARG A 157 31.65 2.49 -11.04
CA ARG A 157 32.23 3.84 -10.91
C ARG A 157 33.31 4.12 -11.96
N THR A 158 34.19 3.14 -12.18
CA THR A 158 35.28 3.25 -13.15
C THR A 158 34.75 3.34 -14.58
N LEU A 159 33.79 2.47 -14.92
CA LEU A 159 33.15 2.46 -16.23
C LEU A 159 32.41 3.77 -16.51
N CYS A 160 31.58 4.26 -15.57
CA CYS A 160 30.88 5.54 -15.72
C CYS A 160 31.85 6.72 -15.88
N ARG A 161 32.91 6.79 -15.08
CA ARG A 161 33.96 7.82 -15.22
C ARG A 161 34.62 7.78 -16.58
N SER A 162 34.98 6.59 -17.06
CA SER A 162 35.61 6.42 -18.39
C SER A 162 34.68 6.82 -19.53
N ALA A 163 33.37 6.60 -19.37
CA ALA A 163 32.33 6.95 -20.33
C ALA A 163 31.84 8.41 -20.19
N ARG A 164 32.34 9.17 -19.20
CA ARG A 164 31.89 10.53 -18.84
C ARG A 164 30.39 10.60 -18.50
N LEU A 165 29.87 9.55 -17.87
CA LEU A 165 28.49 9.50 -17.40
C LEU A 165 28.39 9.93 -15.94
N HIS A 166 27.32 10.66 -15.61
CA HIS A 166 26.94 10.90 -14.23
C HIS A 166 26.37 9.64 -13.60
N TYR A 167 26.61 9.44 -12.31
CA TYR A 167 26.15 8.24 -11.61
C TYR A 167 25.88 8.49 -10.13
N CYS A 168 24.98 7.68 -9.57
CA CYS A 168 24.57 7.68 -8.17
C CYS A 168 24.62 6.27 -7.59
N ASP A 169 25.52 6.06 -6.62
CA ASP A 169 25.61 4.83 -5.83
C ASP A 169 24.70 4.93 -4.61
N LEU A 170 23.61 4.18 -4.59
CA LEU A 170 22.61 4.27 -3.52
C LEU A 170 22.98 3.45 -2.27
N LEU A 171 23.89 2.48 -2.40
CA LEU A 171 24.18 1.53 -1.31
C LEU A 171 25.57 1.68 -0.72
N GLY A 172 26.56 2.17 -1.46
CA GLY A 172 27.95 2.26 -0.98
C GLY A 172 28.08 3.03 0.33
N HIS A 173 27.63 4.29 0.36
CA HIS A 173 27.76 5.12 1.55
C HIS A 173 26.94 4.62 2.76
N PRO A 174 25.65 4.21 2.61
CA PRO A 174 24.90 3.62 3.72
C PRO A 174 25.54 2.34 4.29
N ILE A 175 25.99 1.42 3.43
CA ILE A 175 26.63 0.17 3.87
C ILE A 175 27.91 0.47 4.68
N GLU A 176 28.76 1.36 4.16
CA GLU A 176 30.01 1.75 4.84
C GLU A 176 29.74 2.43 6.18
N SER A 177 28.71 3.28 6.24
CA SER A 177 28.32 3.98 7.47
C SER A 177 27.80 3.02 8.54
N ILE A 178 26.94 2.06 8.16
CA ILE A 178 26.44 1.03 9.08
C ILE A 178 27.59 0.15 9.56
N ALA A 179 28.49 -0.28 8.67
CA ALA A 179 29.63 -1.12 9.05
C ALA A 179 30.55 -0.41 10.06
N LYS A 180 30.79 0.89 9.84
CA LYS A 180 31.60 1.72 10.74
C LYS A 180 30.98 1.88 12.13
N VAL A 181 29.67 2.06 12.21
CA VAL A 181 28.97 2.27 13.50
C VAL A 181 28.73 0.96 14.23
N SER A 182 28.35 -0.10 13.52
CA SER A 182 28.06 -1.41 14.11
C SER A 182 29.31 -2.21 14.46
N GLY A 183 30.48 -1.87 13.87
CA GLY A 183 31.69 -2.67 13.96
C GLY A 183 31.61 -4.00 13.20
N MET A 184 30.53 -4.24 12.46
CA MET A 184 30.29 -5.47 11.70
C MET A 184 30.49 -5.21 10.22
N ALA A 185 31.25 -6.08 9.55
CA ALA A 185 31.33 -6.05 8.09
C ALA A 185 29.97 -6.47 7.49
N ALA A 186 29.56 -5.80 6.42
CA ALA A 186 28.40 -6.23 5.66
C ALA A 186 28.66 -7.60 5.03
N GLN A 187 27.63 -8.44 4.94
CA GLN A 187 27.73 -9.76 4.30
C GLN A 187 27.87 -9.69 2.78
N MET A 188 27.60 -8.52 2.18
CA MET A 188 27.87 -8.19 0.78
C MET A 188 27.30 -9.21 -0.23
N THR A 189 26.20 -9.88 0.12
CA THR A 189 25.60 -10.92 -0.72
C THR A 189 24.60 -10.31 -1.71
N PRO A 190 24.86 -10.31 -3.03
CA PRO A 190 23.93 -9.82 -4.04
C PRO A 190 22.64 -10.64 -4.05
N GLY A 191 21.51 -9.99 -4.33
CA GLY A 191 20.22 -10.69 -4.41
C GLY A 191 19.77 -11.34 -3.10
N ALA A 192 20.41 -11.03 -1.96
CA ALA A 192 19.93 -11.43 -0.64
C ALA A 192 18.50 -10.89 -0.48
N ARG A 193 17.53 -11.79 -0.68
CA ARG A 193 16.17 -11.51 -0.25
C ARG A 193 16.26 -11.29 1.26
N PRO A 194 15.55 -10.30 1.84
CA PRO A 194 15.31 -10.32 3.26
C PRO A 194 14.92 -11.76 3.60
N PRO A 195 15.55 -12.42 4.58
CA PRO A 195 15.12 -13.75 4.99
C PRO A 195 13.59 -13.69 5.11
N LEU A 196 12.89 -14.76 4.72
CA LEU A 196 11.48 -14.94 5.09
C LEU A 196 11.48 -15.07 6.61
N ASP A 197 11.55 -13.92 7.27
CA ASP A 197 11.80 -13.75 8.67
C ASP A 197 10.46 -13.81 9.40
N SER A 198 10.53 -13.82 10.72
CA SER A 198 9.33 -13.71 11.56
C SER A 198 8.45 -12.51 11.16
N THR A 199 9.03 -11.42 10.64
CA THR A 199 8.31 -10.25 10.14
C THR A 199 7.48 -10.56 8.90
N TYR A 200 8.01 -11.29 7.93
CA TYR A 200 7.25 -11.74 6.75
C TYR A 200 6.09 -12.63 7.16
N PHE A 201 6.32 -13.63 8.01
CA PHE A 201 5.25 -14.53 8.48
C PHE A 201 4.18 -13.77 9.28
N LYS A 202 4.60 -12.83 10.13
CA LYS A 202 3.69 -11.95 10.88
C LYS A 202 2.83 -11.09 9.95
N ARG A 203 3.42 -10.54 8.88
CA ARG A 203 2.67 -9.79 7.85
C ARG A 203 1.68 -10.68 7.11
N MET A 204 2.09 -11.89 6.73
CA MET A 204 1.20 -12.82 6.04
C MET A 204 0.00 -13.18 6.92
N GLU A 205 0.25 -13.51 8.19
CA GLU A 205 -0.80 -13.79 9.17
C GLU A 205 -1.73 -12.58 9.37
N ALA A 206 -1.17 -11.37 9.45
CA ALA A 206 -1.95 -10.13 9.58
C ALA A 206 -2.82 -9.83 8.36
N ILE A 207 -2.32 -10.07 7.14
CA ILE A 207 -3.10 -9.93 5.89
C ILE A 207 -4.21 -10.96 5.85
N GLU A 208 -3.92 -12.24 6.14
CA GLU A 208 -4.93 -13.31 6.17
C GLU A 208 -6.02 -13.01 7.19
N PHE A 209 -5.64 -12.49 8.36
CA PHE A 209 -6.57 -12.02 9.38
C PHE A 209 -7.45 -10.87 8.84
N ALA A 210 -6.83 -9.82 8.28
CA ALA A 210 -7.58 -8.66 7.78
C ALA A 210 -8.59 -9.05 6.69
N VAL A 211 -8.20 -9.93 5.75
CA VAL A 211 -9.10 -10.42 4.70
C VAL A 211 -10.25 -11.25 5.29
N LYS A 212 -9.97 -12.09 6.29
CA LYS A 212 -10.99 -12.94 6.94
C LYS A 212 -12.02 -12.13 7.74
N PHE A 213 -11.60 -11.01 8.33
CA PHE A 213 -12.42 -10.21 9.24
C PHE A 213 -12.85 -8.84 8.68
N ASP A 214 -12.68 -8.63 7.37
CA ASP A 214 -13.13 -7.42 6.68
C ASP A 214 -14.67 -7.31 6.60
N ASP A 215 -15.37 -8.44 6.47
CA ASP A 215 -16.82 -8.52 6.25
C ASP A 215 -17.68 -8.12 7.47
N GLY A 216 -17.08 -7.66 8.57
CA GLY A 216 -17.80 -7.02 9.66
C GLY A 216 -18.67 -7.95 10.53
N VAL A 217 -18.47 -9.26 10.43
CA VAL A 217 -19.29 -10.28 11.14
C VAL A 217 -19.03 -10.30 12.67
N GLY A 218 -18.24 -9.36 13.20
CA GLY A 218 -18.03 -9.19 14.64
C GLY A 218 -17.34 -10.38 15.32
N THR A 219 -16.67 -11.25 14.56
CA THR A 219 -15.87 -12.36 15.09
C THR A 219 -14.40 -11.97 15.06
N GLY A 220 -13.59 -12.52 15.98
CA GLY A 220 -12.13 -12.28 16.01
C GLY A 220 -11.70 -10.91 16.55
N LEU A 221 -12.61 -10.11 17.13
CA LEU A 221 -12.26 -8.78 17.66
C LEU A 221 -11.24 -8.87 18.79
N ARG A 222 -11.28 -9.94 19.60
CA ARG A 222 -10.29 -10.21 20.66
C ARG A 222 -8.87 -10.40 20.13
N ASP A 223 -8.71 -11.08 19.00
CA ASP A 223 -7.40 -11.41 18.41
C ASP A 223 -6.83 -10.28 17.53
N ALA A 224 -7.63 -9.25 17.24
CA ALA A 224 -7.20 -8.10 16.45
C ALA A 224 -6.21 -7.21 17.22
N ASP A 225 -5.19 -6.73 16.52
CA ASP A 225 -4.27 -5.70 16.99
C ASP A 225 -4.90 -4.31 16.93
N VAL A 226 -5.81 -4.09 15.97
CA VAL A 226 -6.53 -2.84 15.72
C VAL A 226 -7.96 -3.16 15.27
N VAL A 227 -8.93 -2.44 15.80
CA VAL A 227 -10.34 -2.54 15.40
C VAL A 227 -10.81 -1.20 14.84
N LEU A 228 -11.19 -1.17 13.57
CA LEU A 228 -11.69 0.02 12.88
C LEU A 228 -13.20 0.09 12.95
N VAL A 229 -13.74 1.21 13.42
CA VAL A 229 -15.18 1.42 13.61
C VAL A 229 -15.64 2.65 12.84
N GLY A 230 -16.58 2.54 11.91
CA GLY A 230 -17.11 3.72 11.22
C GLY A 230 -18.14 3.42 10.15
N VAL A 231 -18.80 4.48 9.65
CA VAL A 231 -19.89 4.38 8.65
C VAL A 231 -19.43 3.74 7.35
N SER A 232 -20.34 3.15 6.58
CA SER A 232 -20.00 2.55 5.29
C SER A 232 -19.28 3.54 4.36
N ARG A 233 -18.30 3.04 3.60
CA ARG A 233 -17.48 3.79 2.61
C ARG A 233 -16.46 4.80 3.17
N THR A 234 -16.06 4.68 4.44
CA THR A 234 -14.86 5.34 5.01
C THR A 234 -13.54 4.61 4.73
N SER A 235 -13.41 3.93 3.59
CA SER A 235 -12.20 3.19 3.19
C SER A 235 -11.69 2.11 4.18
N LYS A 236 -12.55 1.63 5.11
CA LYS A 236 -12.22 0.57 6.10
C LYS A 236 -11.56 -0.66 5.48
N THR A 237 -12.15 -1.21 4.41
CA THR A 237 -11.62 -2.41 3.74
C THR A 237 -10.21 -2.21 3.18
N PRO A 238 -9.97 -1.23 2.28
CA PRO A 238 -8.60 -0.92 1.84
C PRO A 238 -7.63 -0.63 2.99
N LEU A 239 -8.08 0.10 4.01
CA LEU A 239 -7.27 0.47 5.17
C LEU A 239 -6.87 -0.76 6.01
N SER A 240 -7.81 -1.67 6.29
CA SER A 240 -7.54 -2.89 7.06
C SER A 240 -6.55 -3.83 6.35
N ILE A 241 -6.66 -3.95 5.02
CA ILE A 241 -5.72 -4.74 4.22
C ILE A 241 -4.33 -4.09 4.25
N TYR A 242 -4.26 -2.76 4.15
CA TYR A 242 -2.99 -2.03 4.24
C TYR A 242 -2.36 -2.11 5.64
N LEU A 243 -3.15 -2.07 6.71
CA LEU A 243 -2.69 -2.35 8.07
C LEU A 243 -2.15 -3.78 8.19
N GLY A 244 -2.81 -4.75 7.56
CA GLY A 244 -2.31 -6.12 7.42
C GLY A 244 -0.94 -6.17 6.74
N TYR A 245 -0.77 -5.43 5.64
CA TYR A 245 0.52 -5.28 4.95
C TYR A 245 1.63 -4.70 5.85
N LEU A 246 1.29 -3.75 6.72
CA LEU A 246 2.19 -3.21 7.74
C LEU A 246 2.48 -4.21 8.88
N GLY A 247 1.73 -5.31 8.98
CA GLY A 247 1.92 -6.38 9.95
C GLY A 247 1.00 -6.32 11.16
N HIS A 248 -0.14 -5.63 11.06
CA HIS A 248 -1.14 -5.50 12.12
C HIS A 248 -2.42 -6.26 11.77
N LYS A 249 -2.89 -7.12 12.68
CA LYS A 249 -4.17 -7.81 12.56
C LYS A 249 -5.33 -6.80 12.71
N ALA A 250 -5.84 -6.31 11.59
CA ALA A 250 -6.94 -5.36 11.58
C ALA A 250 -8.29 -6.08 11.45
N ALA A 251 -9.28 -5.66 12.25
CA ALA A 251 -10.69 -6.07 12.08
C ALA A 251 -11.58 -4.85 11.87
N ASN A 252 -12.62 -5.00 11.06
CA ASN A 252 -13.54 -3.92 10.74
C ASN A 252 -14.89 -4.16 11.40
N VAL A 253 -15.46 -3.12 12.01
CA VAL A 253 -16.85 -3.13 12.49
C VAL A 253 -17.60 -1.98 11.81
N PRO A 254 -18.48 -2.28 10.83
CA PRO A 254 -19.27 -1.26 10.18
C PRO A 254 -20.30 -0.70 11.15
N ILE A 255 -20.43 0.62 11.19
CA ILE A 255 -21.57 1.26 11.84
C ILE A 255 -22.66 1.48 10.80
N VAL A 256 -23.83 0.91 11.07
CA VAL A 256 -25.01 1.00 10.21
C VAL A 256 -26.16 1.49 11.06
N LYS A 257 -26.85 2.52 10.57
CA LYS A 257 -27.96 3.15 11.28
C LYS A 257 -29.04 2.13 11.66
N GLY A 258 -29.44 2.16 12.93
CA GLY A 258 -30.47 1.26 13.49
C GLY A 258 -29.99 -0.18 13.75
N ILE A 259 -28.74 -0.51 13.46
CA ILE A 259 -28.14 -1.81 13.75
C ILE A 259 -27.20 -1.65 14.95
N THR A 260 -27.48 -2.39 16.02
CA THR A 260 -26.61 -2.38 17.19
C THR A 260 -25.29 -3.11 16.87
N PRO A 261 -24.11 -2.50 17.14
CA PRO A 261 -22.83 -3.18 16.98
C PRO A 261 -22.73 -4.45 17.82
N PRO A 262 -21.87 -5.42 17.42
CA PRO A 262 -21.70 -6.65 18.18
C PRO A 262 -21.30 -6.35 19.63
N PRO A 263 -21.88 -7.03 20.65
CA PRO A 263 -21.56 -6.81 22.06
C PRO A 263 -20.07 -6.92 22.38
N GLU A 264 -19.37 -7.84 21.70
CA GLU A 264 -17.93 -8.06 21.83
C GLU A 264 -17.12 -6.76 21.60
N LEU A 265 -17.60 -5.83 20.77
CA LEU A 265 -16.93 -4.53 20.54
C LEU A 265 -16.79 -3.70 21.83
N TYR A 266 -17.73 -3.85 22.77
CA TYR A 266 -17.71 -3.14 24.06
C TYR A 266 -16.94 -3.89 25.15
N GLU A 267 -16.55 -5.13 24.90
CA GLU A 267 -15.83 -5.99 25.86
C GLU A 267 -14.32 -6.03 25.61
N ILE A 268 -13.88 -5.74 24.39
CA ILE A 268 -12.46 -5.74 24.03
C ILE A 268 -11.72 -4.53 24.61
N ASP A 269 -10.38 -4.65 24.65
CA ASP A 269 -9.49 -3.55 25.04
C ASP A 269 -9.77 -2.27 24.22
N PRO A 270 -10.26 -1.17 24.84
CA PRO A 270 -10.59 0.07 24.14
C PRO A 270 -9.36 0.78 23.55
N LEU A 271 -8.13 0.41 23.97
CA LEU A 271 -6.90 0.99 23.44
C LEU A 271 -6.69 0.64 21.96
N LYS A 272 -7.23 -0.50 21.50
CA LYS A 272 -7.09 -0.96 20.11
C LYS A 272 -8.23 -0.55 19.19
N VAL A 273 -9.28 0.07 19.72
CA VAL A 273 -10.44 0.54 18.94
C VAL A 273 -10.17 1.95 18.41
N VAL A 274 -10.37 2.14 17.11
CA VAL A 274 -10.22 3.44 16.44
C VAL A 274 -11.46 3.75 15.60
N GLY A 275 -12.09 4.88 15.89
CA GLY A 275 -13.20 5.42 15.10
C GLY A 275 -12.70 6.07 13.82
N LEU A 276 -13.46 5.92 12.74
CA LEU A 276 -13.24 6.61 11.47
C LEU A 276 -14.48 7.42 11.11
N THR A 277 -14.27 8.71 10.81
CA THR A 277 -15.29 9.63 10.32
C THR A 277 -14.86 10.26 9.00
N ILE A 278 -15.80 10.85 8.28
CA ILE A 278 -15.58 11.51 7.00
C ILE A 278 -16.58 12.66 6.86
N ASP A 279 -16.17 13.70 6.15
CA ASP A 279 -17.06 14.78 5.75
C ASP A 279 -18.26 14.27 4.95
N ALA A 280 -19.44 14.83 5.24
CA ALA A 280 -20.70 14.40 4.67
C ALA A 280 -20.78 14.66 3.15
N GLU A 281 -20.28 15.81 2.70
CA GLU A 281 -20.27 16.15 1.27
C GLU A 281 -19.32 15.24 0.51
N ARG A 282 -18.13 15.00 1.06
CA ARG A 282 -17.15 14.07 0.48
C ARG A 282 -17.67 12.65 0.43
N LEU A 283 -18.36 12.19 1.48
CA LEU A 283 -19.00 10.88 1.48
C LEU A 283 -20.08 10.79 0.41
N ALA A 284 -20.92 11.82 0.26
CA ALA A 284 -21.92 11.88 -0.80
C ALA A 284 -21.27 11.78 -2.19
N GLU A 285 -20.19 12.51 -2.46
CA GLU A 285 -19.43 12.41 -3.72
C GLU A 285 -18.95 10.98 -4.00
N ILE A 286 -18.39 10.30 -2.99
CA ILE A 286 -17.92 8.92 -3.09
C ILE A 286 -19.08 7.96 -3.38
N ARG A 287 -20.26 8.20 -2.80
CA ARG A 287 -21.48 7.40 -3.03
C ARG A 287 -22.01 7.62 -4.45
N THR A 288 -22.07 8.87 -4.92
CA THR A 288 -22.57 9.23 -6.25
C THR A 288 -21.63 8.74 -7.37
N ALA A 289 -20.30 8.81 -7.19
CA ALA A 289 -19.34 8.33 -8.18
C ALA A 289 -19.49 6.83 -8.52
N ARG A 290 -20.09 6.05 -7.60
CA ARG A 290 -20.39 4.63 -7.78
C ARG A 290 -21.72 4.37 -8.51
N VAL A 291 -22.61 5.36 -8.53
CA VAL A 291 -23.94 5.29 -9.17
C VAL A 291 -23.89 6.11 -10.46
N ARG A 292 -23.33 5.52 -11.52
CA ARG A 292 -23.42 6.10 -12.87
C ARG A 292 -24.87 5.96 -13.36
N GLY A 293 -25.57 7.09 -13.44
CA GLY A 293 -26.84 7.23 -14.16
C GLY A 293 -28.01 7.65 -13.26
N MET A 294 -28.53 8.84 -13.54
CA MET A 294 -29.82 9.40 -13.08
C MET A 294 -29.96 9.82 -11.61
N GLY A 295 -30.00 11.13 -11.39
CA GLY A 295 -30.61 11.70 -10.18
C GLY A 295 -30.72 13.22 -10.23
N THR A 296 -31.96 13.71 -10.14
CA THR A 296 -32.35 15.12 -9.99
C THR A 296 -31.89 15.73 -8.66
N THR A 297 -31.74 17.06 -8.60
CA THR A 297 -31.20 17.84 -7.47
C THR A 297 -31.85 17.55 -6.10
N ASN A 298 -33.15 17.27 -6.04
CA ASN A 298 -33.85 16.91 -4.79
C ASN A 298 -33.35 15.61 -4.14
N ARG A 299 -32.83 14.66 -4.94
CA ARG A 299 -32.33 13.37 -4.43
C ARG A 299 -31.02 13.55 -3.65
N ARG A 300 -30.16 14.48 -4.10
CA ARG A 300 -28.86 14.76 -3.47
C ARG A 300 -29.02 15.38 -2.08
N TYR A 301 -30.00 16.26 -1.90
CA TYR A 301 -30.28 16.87 -0.60
C TYR A 301 -30.83 15.85 0.42
N ALA A 302 -31.74 14.97 -0.02
CA ALA A 302 -32.24 13.88 0.82
C ALA A 302 -31.13 12.89 1.22
N GLU A 303 -30.25 12.52 0.27
CA GLU A 303 -29.09 11.65 0.54
C GLU A 303 -28.10 12.28 1.53
N LEU A 304 -27.88 13.61 1.45
CA LEU A 304 -27.00 14.31 2.38
C LEU A 304 -27.57 14.30 3.81
N LEU A 305 -28.88 14.52 3.99
CA LEU A 305 -29.55 14.44 5.30
C LEU A 305 -29.45 13.03 5.90
N GLU A 306 -29.60 11.98 5.09
CA GLU A 306 -29.40 10.60 5.54
C GLU A 306 -27.95 10.36 5.99
N ILE A 307 -26.97 10.84 5.20
CA ILE A 307 -25.54 10.74 5.55
C ILE A 307 -25.24 11.45 6.86
N TYR A 308 -25.75 12.67 7.07
CA TYR A 308 -25.57 13.38 8.35
C TYR A 308 -26.09 12.55 9.52
N SER A 309 -27.29 11.96 9.38
CA SER A 309 -27.86 11.13 10.42
C SER A 309 -27.05 9.84 10.68
N GLU A 310 -26.47 9.23 9.64
CA GLU A 310 -25.56 8.09 9.80
C GLU A 310 -24.28 8.49 10.58
N LEU A 311 -23.71 9.65 10.26
CA LEU A 311 -22.51 10.16 10.92
C LEU A 311 -22.76 10.51 12.39
N GLU A 312 -23.90 11.10 12.72
CA GLU A 312 -24.31 11.39 14.10
C GLU A 312 -24.45 10.12 14.95
N GLU A 313 -25.02 9.06 14.39
CA GLU A 313 -25.14 7.77 15.08
C GLU A 313 -23.78 7.11 15.29
N ALA A 314 -22.88 7.20 14.30
CA ALA A 314 -21.51 6.74 14.45
C ALA A 314 -20.74 7.50 15.53
N ASP A 315 -20.87 8.83 15.57
CA ASP A 315 -20.26 9.67 16.61
C ASP A 315 -20.80 9.32 18.01
N ALA A 316 -22.09 9.05 18.14
CA ALA A 316 -22.68 8.55 19.39
C ALA A 316 -22.08 7.20 19.82
N ILE A 317 -21.85 6.28 18.90
CA ILE A 317 -21.21 4.98 19.18
C ILE A 317 -19.73 5.17 19.54
N HIS A 318 -18.98 6.02 18.82
CA HIS A 318 -17.58 6.33 19.12
C HIS A 318 -17.43 6.89 20.53
N ARG A 319 -18.31 7.83 20.94
CA ARG A 319 -18.35 8.35 22.32
C ARG A 319 -18.61 7.26 23.35
N ARG A 320 -19.56 6.35 23.09
CA ARG A 320 -19.86 5.22 24.00
C ARG A 320 -18.68 4.25 24.13
N LEU A 321 -17.92 4.05 23.07
CA LEU A 321 -16.70 3.23 23.07
C LEU A 321 -15.51 3.92 23.73
N GLY A 322 -15.55 5.25 23.91
CA GLY A 322 -14.41 6.03 24.37
C GLY A 322 -13.22 5.95 23.43
N CYS A 323 -13.45 5.64 22.15
CA CYS A 323 -12.39 5.47 21.18
C CYS A 323 -12.03 6.80 20.51
N PRO A 324 -10.75 7.04 20.21
CA PRO A 324 -10.34 8.19 19.41
C PRO A 324 -10.86 8.04 17.99
N VAL A 325 -11.20 9.17 17.36
CA VAL A 325 -11.77 9.22 16.01
C VAL A 325 -10.78 9.91 15.07
N ILE A 326 -10.54 9.32 13.91
CA ILE A 326 -9.74 9.90 12.83
C ILE A 326 -10.70 10.34 11.71
N ASP A 327 -10.60 11.61 11.34
CA ASP A 327 -11.20 12.12 10.12
C ASP A 327 -10.34 11.73 8.91
N VAL A 328 -10.92 10.94 7.99
CA VAL A 328 -10.24 10.45 6.79
C VAL A 328 -10.44 11.33 5.56
N THR A 329 -11.09 12.49 5.72
CA THR A 329 -11.40 13.42 4.62
C THR A 329 -10.11 13.88 3.93
N GLY A 330 -9.97 13.56 2.64
CA GLY A 330 -8.81 13.94 1.83
C GLY A 330 -7.51 13.21 2.17
N LEU A 331 -7.51 12.26 3.11
CA LEU A 331 -6.33 11.48 3.45
C LEU A 331 -6.16 10.28 2.53
N SER A 332 -4.91 9.93 2.23
CA SER A 332 -4.59 8.66 1.58
C SER A 332 -4.74 7.49 2.57
N ILE A 333 -4.81 6.28 2.03
CA ILE A 333 -4.90 5.05 2.85
C ILE A 333 -3.62 4.90 3.69
N GLU A 334 -2.46 5.18 3.10
CA GLU A 334 -1.15 5.09 3.74
C GLU A 334 -1.02 6.06 4.92
N GLU A 335 -1.42 7.32 4.72
CA GLU A 335 -1.38 8.33 5.79
C GLU A 335 -2.35 7.96 6.92
N THR A 336 -3.56 7.50 6.57
CA THR A 336 -4.55 7.06 7.56
C THR A 336 -4.04 5.87 8.37
N ALA A 337 -3.41 4.88 7.72
CA ALA A 337 -2.85 3.71 8.39
C ALA A 337 -1.75 4.09 9.38
N HIS A 338 -0.82 4.97 9.00
CA HIS A 338 0.21 5.44 9.92
C HIS A 338 -0.38 6.21 11.11
N ARG A 339 -1.45 6.99 10.91
CA ARG A 339 -2.16 7.66 12.02
C ARG A 339 -2.78 6.65 12.98
N VAL A 340 -3.44 5.63 12.46
CA VAL A 340 -4.04 4.55 13.25
C VAL A 340 -2.98 3.83 14.09
N VAL A 341 -1.88 3.37 13.46
CA VAL A 341 -0.81 2.65 14.16
C VAL A 341 -0.19 3.50 15.27
N ARG A 342 0.22 4.75 14.94
CA ARG A 342 0.79 5.67 15.93
C ARG A 342 -0.13 5.92 17.11
N LEU A 343 -1.43 6.05 16.85
CA LEU A 343 -2.45 6.31 17.86
C LEU A 343 -2.60 5.13 18.83
N VAL A 344 -2.68 3.91 18.30
CA VAL A 344 -2.77 2.68 19.09
C VAL A 344 -1.50 2.45 19.91
N ASP A 345 -0.33 2.60 19.28
CA ASP A 345 0.96 2.39 19.95
C ASP A 345 1.18 3.39 21.09
N ARG A 346 0.89 4.68 20.86
CA ARG A 346 1.00 5.71 21.89
C ARG A 346 0.10 5.39 23.10
N ARG A 347 -1.17 5.05 22.85
CA ARG A 347 -2.12 4.72 23.92
C ARG A 347 -1.69 3.50 24.73
N ARG A 348 -1.12 2.48 24.07
CA ARG A 348 -0.54 1.31 24.75
C ARG A 348 0.65 1.68 25.62
N GLN A 349 1.52 2.57 25.15
CA GLN A 349 2.68 3.04 25.92
C GLN A 349 2.25 3.85 27.15
N GLU A 350 1.29 4.77 27.01
CA GLU A 350 0.75 5.58 28.11
C GLU A 350 0.10 4.69 29.19
N ALA A 351 -0.64 3.65 28.77
CA ALA A 351 -1.26 2.69 29.66
C ALA A 351 -0.25 1.74 30.35
N ALA A 352 0.94 1.53 29.78
CA ALA A 352 1.99 0.71 30.40
C ALA A 352 2.81 1.46 31.45
N VAL A 353 2.76 2.81 31.44
CA VAL A 353 3.50 3.69 32.35
C VAL A 353 2.61 4.16 33.52
N SER A 354 1.29 4.07 33.37
CA SER A 354 0.28 4.37 34.41
C SER A 354 -0.02 3.15 35.25
#